data_AF-A0A1M5J3V8-F1
#
_entry.id   AF-A0A1M5J3V8-F1
#
_cell.length_a   1.000
_cell.length_b   1.000
_cell.length_c   1.000
_cell.angle_alpha   90.00
_cell.angle_beta   90.00
_cell.angle_gamma   90.00
#
_symmetry.space_group_name_H-M   'P 1'
#
loop_
_entity.id
_entity.type
_entity.pdbx_description
1 polymer ?
#
loop_
_entity_poly.entity_id
_entity_poly.type
_entity_poly.pdbx_seq_one_letter_code
_entity_poly.pdbx_strand_id
1 'polypeptide(L)'
;MLEILYRDEHLIAINKPSGLLVHKSYYAGEADTYAIQELRDQIGQYVYPVHRLDRKTSGVLLFTLDKDSLRIMSDQFAARTVEKKYLAILRGWAKEEETIDYDLINEDEIQQNAITYYHRLQTSEIDLAFGKHQTSRYCLVEAIPETGRMHQLRKHFKHILHPILGCRPYGCNKQNKLWLETFDMSKLMLHAHQLVFNHPITNERITVNATVNEEFKRVGGILKLDLSSYS
;
A
#
# COMPACT_ATOMS: atom_id res chain seq x y z
N MET A 1 5.21 5.05 18.66
CA MET A 1 6.33 5.71 17.94
C MET A 1 6.38 5.10 16.55
N LEU A 2 6.51 5.94 15.53
CA LEU A 2 6.60 5.52 14.13
C LEU A 2 8.03 5.07 13.82
N GLU A 3 8.15 3.94 13.11
CA GLU A 3 9.43 3.43 12.62
C GLU A 3 9.97 4.36 11.53
N ILE A 4 11.17 4.90 11.72
CA ILE A 4 11.87 5.73 10.74
C ILE A 4 12.74 4.81 9.88
N LEU A 5 12.47 4.77 8.58
CA LEU A 5 13.19 3.97 7.58
C LEU A 5 14.36 4.74 6.96
N TYR A 6 14.23 6.05 6.88
CA TYR A 6 15.23 6.94 6.30
C TYR A 6 15.10 8.33 6.92
N ARG A 7 16.21 9.02 7.16
CA ARG A 7 16.23 10.40 7.62
C ARG A 7 17.55 11.08 7.26
N ASP A 8 17.45 12.28 6.71
CA ASP A 8 18.55 13.22 6.55
C ASP A 8 18.09 14.65 6.91
N GLU A 9 18.79 15.67 6.40
CA GLU A 9 18.50 17.09 6.61
C GLU A 9 17.21 17.57 5.90
N HIS A 10 16.78 16.89 4.84
CA HIS A 10 15.70 17.33 3.94
C HIS A 10 14.49 16.39 3.92
N LEU A 11 14.71 15.11 4.18
CA LEU A 11 13.77 14.02 3.98
C LEU A 11 13.66 13.13 5.22
N ILE A 12 12.47 12.59 5.41
CA ILE A 12 12.22 11.54 6.38
C ILE A 12 11.18 10.56 5.83
N ALA A 13 11.48 9.27 5.85
CA ALA A 13 10.56 8.21 5.45
C ALA A 13 10.24 7.34 6.66
N ILE A 14 8.98 6.95 6.78
CA ILE A 14 8.50 6.07 7.85
C ILE A 14 7.89 4.79 7.28
N ASN A 15 7.85 3.73 8.08
CA ASN A 15 6.97 2.61 7.86
C ASN A 15 5.59 2.95 8.44
N LYS A 16 4.67 3.45 7.60
CA LYS A 16 3.34 3.81 8.08
C LYS A 16 2.60 2.56 8.52
N PRO A 17 2.13 2.45 9.78
CA PRO A 17 1.30 1.34 10.19
C PRO A 17 -0.06 1.40 9.48
N SER A 18 -0.68 0.23 9.27
CA SER A 18 -2.05 0.15 8.78
C SER A 18 -3.02 0.68 9.84
N GLY A 19 -4.00 1.48 9.44
CA GLY A 19 -4.99 2.11 10.32
C GLY A 19 -4.76 3.60 10.56
N LEU A 20 -3.53 4.09 10.35
CA LEU A 20 -3.15 5.50 10.54
C LEU A 20 -3.46 6.35 9.31
N LEU A 21 -4.12 7.49 9.49
CA LEU A 21 -4.36 8.48 8.43
C LEU A 21 -3.12 9.35 8.22
N VAL A 22 -2.88 9.78 6.97
CA VAL A 22 -1.75 10.69 6.67
C VAL A 22 -2.03 12.12 7.15
N HIS A 23 -3.20 12.66 6.79
CA HIS A 23 -3.67 13.99 7.14
C HIS A 23 -5.16 13.96 7.50
N LYS A 24 -5.67 15.05 8.08
CA LYS A 24 -7.10 15.25 8.35
C LYS A 24 -7.88 15.25 7.04
N SER A 25 -8.65 14.21 6.78
CA SER A 25 -9.59 14.17 5.67
C SER A 25 -10.98 14.61 6.13
N TYR A 26 -11.68 15.39 5.30
CA TYR A 26 -13.06 15.84 5.55
C TYR A 26 -14.04 14.69 5.85
N TYR A 27 -13.75 13.49 5.32
CA TYR A 27 -14.56 12.27 5.46
C TYR A 27 -14.17 11.35 6.61
N ALA A 28 -13.06 11.65 7.31
CA ALA A 28 -12.76 10.96 8.55
C ALA A 28 -13.40 11.80 9.65
N GLY A 29 -14.27 11.21 10.47
CA GLY A 29 -14.65 11.81 11.75
C GLY A 29 -13.41 12.17 12.58
N GLU A 30 -13.60 12.74 13.77
CA GLU A 30 -12.52 13.06 14.70
C GLU A 30 -11.58 11.85 14.86
N ALA A 31 -10.43 11.91 14.17
CA ALA A 31 -9.39 10.92 14.29
C ALA A 31 -8.39 11.51 15.27
N ASP A 32 -8.12 10.79 16.34
CA ASP A 32 -7.31 11.29 17.46
C ASP A 32 -5.86 11.57 17.08
N THR A 33 -5.34 10.90 16.02
CA THR A 33 -3.96 11.09 15.55
C THR A 33 -3.78 10.90 14.03
N TYR A 34 -2.81 11.64 13.46
CA TYR A 34 -2.42 11.60 12.05
C TYR A 34 -0.91 11.36 11.94
N ALA A 35 -0.45 10.71 10.86
CA ALA A 35 0.97 10.44 10.65
C ALA A 35 1.82 11.72 10.67
N ILE A 36 1.32 12.84 10.13
CA ILE A 36 1.99 14.15 10.20
C ILE A 36 2.18 14.59 11.67
N GLN A 37 1.13 14.49 12.48
CA GLN A 37 1.15 14.94 13.87
C GLN A 37 2.03 14.02 14.72
N GLU A 38 1.83 12.71 14.64
CA GLU A 38 2.65 11.74 15.37
C GLU A 38 4.13 11.87 15.01
N LEU A 39 4.45 12.01 13.72
CA LEU A 39 5.83 12.17 13.28
C LEU A 39 6.40 13.49 13.77
N ARG A 40 5.70 14.62 13.57
CA ARG A 40 6.11 15.94 14.05
C ARG A 40 6.40 15.94 15.54
N ASP A 41 5.49 15.39 16.33
CA ASP A 41 5.61 15.35 17.79
C ASP A 41 6.76 14.41 18.21
N GLN A 42 6.98 13.31 17.48
CA GLN A 42 8.10 12.39 17.70
C GLN A 42 9.48 13.02 17.40
N ILE A 43 9.59 13.87 16.38
CA ILE A 43 10.89 14.44 15.96
C ILE A 43 11.09 15.90 16.38
N GLY A 44 10.08 16.54 16.97
CA GLY A 44 10.13 17.93 17.44
C GLY A 44 10.23 18.98 16.33
N GLN A 45 9.91 18.65 15.09
CA GLN A 45 10.00 19.54 13.93
C GLN A 45 8.85 19.30 12.94
N TYR A 46 8.48 20.33 12.18
CA TYR A 46 7.46 20.22 11.14
C TYR A 46 7.88 19.23 10.04
N VAL A 47 6.90 18.54 9.48
CA VAL A 47 7.05 17.63 8.35
C VAL A 47 5.97 17.90 7.32
N TYR A 48 6.31 17.71 6.04
CA TYR A 48 5.40 17.92 4.92
C TYR A 48 5.23 16.61 4.15
N PRO A 49 4.01 16.07 4.01
CA PRO A 49 3.81 14.82 3.26
C PRO A 49 4.01 15.05 1.76
N VAL A 50 4.88 14.24 1.13
CA VAL A 50 5.11 14.30 -0.32
C VAL A 50 3.99 13.59 -1.09
N HIS A 51 3.53 12.47 -0.53
CA HIS A 51 2.45 11.67 -1.10
C HIS A 51 1.56 11.12 0.01
N ARG A 52 0.56 10.32 -0.36
CA ARG A 52 -0.35 9.69 0.58
C ARG A 52 -0.42 8.19 0.36
N LEU A 53 -0.72 7.48 1.44
CA LEU A 53 -1.20 6.09 1.44
C LEU A 53 -2.63 6.08 2.00
N ASP A 54 -3.45 5.13 1.56
CA ASP A 54 -4.75 4.91 2.18
C ASP A 54 -4.58 4.59 3.67
N ARG A 55 -5.60 4.93 4.49
CA ARG A 55 -5.60 4.65 5.93
C ARG A 55 -5.17 3.21 6.24
N LYS A 56 -5.74 2.24 5.53
CA LYS A 56 -5.50 0.80 5.76
C LYS A 56 -4.25 0.26 5.06
N THR A 57 -3.63 1.01 4.15
CA THR A 57 -2.37 0.61 3.52
C THR A 57 -1.23 0.88 4.50
N SER A 58 -0.27 -0.04 4.57
CA SER A 58 0.96 0.12 5.35
C SER A 58 2.17 0.32 4.43
N GLY A 59 3.33 0.67 4.97
CA GLY A 59 4.58 0.75 4.22
C GLY A 59 5.13 2.16 4.08
N VAL A 60 6.05 2.35 3.13
CA VAL A 60 6.86 3.57 2.98
C VAL A 60 5.97 4.79 2.76
N LEU A 61 6.08 5.77 3.67
CA LEU A 61 5.51 7.11 3.50
C LEU A 61 6.61 8.15 3.66
N LEU A 62 6.82 8.93 2.60
CA LEU A 62 7.86 9.97 2.53
C LEU A 62 7.31 11.35 2.92
N PHE A 63 8.10 12.05 3.74
CA PHE A 63 7.92 13.45 4.10
C PHE A 63 9.18 14.24 3.79
N THR A 64 9.03 15.54 3.59
CA THR A 64 10.14 16.50 3.61
C THR A 64 10.14 17.29 4.91
N LEU A 65 11.30 17.83 5.26
CA LEU A 65 11.52 18.68 6.43
C LEU A 65 11.44 20.18 6.09
N ASP A 66 11.48 20.52 4.80
CA ASP A 66 11.36 21.87 4.29
C ASP A 66 10.47 21.94 3.03
N LYS A 67 10.06 23.16 2.65
CA LYS A 67 9.13 23.41 1.54
C LYS A 67 9.79 23.34 0.16
N ASP A 68 11.09 23.62 0.07
CA ASP A 68 11.80 23.60 -1.21
C ASP A 68 11.97 22.15 -1.68
N SER A 69 12.37 21.27 -0.76
CA SER A 69 12.37 19.82 -0.94
C SER A 69 10.98 19.29 -1.26
N LEU A 70 9.93 19.79 -0.61
CA LEU A 70 8.54 19.39 -0.91
C LEU A 70 8.20 19.66 -2.37
N ARG A 71 8.55 20.83 -2.90
CA ARG A 71 8.27 21.20 -4.29
C ARG A 71 8.97 20.23 -5.25
N ILE A 72 10.28 20.04 -5.08
CA ILE A 72 11.09 19.18 -5.96
C ILE A 72 10.58 17.73 -5.93
N MET A 73 10.28 17.21 -4.73
CA MET A 73 9.76 15.86 -4.59
C MET A 73 8.35 15.73 -5.19
N SER A 74 7.48 16.72 -5.00
CA SER A 74 6.13 16.72 -5.61
C SER A 74 6.21 16.70 -7.14
N ASP A 75 7.16 17.44 -7.72
CA ASP A 75 7.40 17.44 -9.17
C ASP A 75 7.84 16.08 -9.68
N GLN A 76 8.70 15.35 -8.94
CA GLN A 76 9.09 13.97 -9.31
C GLN A 76 7.89 13.00 -9.29
N PHE A 77 7.01 13.11 -8.29
CA PHE A 77 5.79 12.31 -8.23
C PHE A 77 4.84 12.65 -9.40
N ALA A 78 4.70 13.93 -9.74
CA ALA A 78 3.89 14.38 -10.86
C ALA A 78 4.45 13.92 -12.22
N ALA A 79 5.77 13.96 -12.37
CA ALA A 79 6.52 13.49 -13.53
C ALA A 79 6.62 11.97 -13.64
N ARG A 80 6.13 11.22 -12.63
CA ARG A 80 6.17 9.75 -12.55
C ARG A 80 7.59 9.16 -12.61
N THR A 81 8.59 9.91 -12.14
CA THR A 81 9.98 9.42 -12.04
C THR A 81 10.23 8.61 -10.77
N VAL A 82 9.27 8.63 -9.83
CA VAL A 82 9.31 7.86 -8.60
C VAL A 82 8.76 6.45 -8.84
N GLU A 83 9.59 5.45 -8.57
CA GLU A 83 9.19 4.04 -8.67
C GLU A 83 8.59 3.59 -7.34
N LYS A 84 7.43 2.93 -7.42
CA LYS A 84 6.68 2.45 -6.25
C LYS A 84 6.43 0.96 -6.45
N LYS A 85 6.81 0.14 -5.48
CA LYS A 85 6.47 -1.29 -5.46
C LYS A 85 5.62 -1.62 -4.26
N TYR A 86 4.54 -2.33 -4.50
CA TYR A 86 3.59 -2.77 -3.49
C TYR A 86 3.55 -4.28 -3.45
N LEU A 87 3.41 -4.83 -2.25
CA LEU A 87 3.04 -6.23 -2.06
C LEU A 87 1.54 -6.32 -1.78
N ALA A 88 0.89 -7.28 -2.43
CA ALA A 88 -0.51 -7.57 -2.15
C ALA A 88 -0.79 -9.08 -2.13
N ILE A 89 -1.62 -9.51 -1.19
CA ILE A 89 -2.18 -10.86 -1.20
C ILE A 89 -3.56 -10.80 -1.84
N LEU A 90 -3.72 -11.47 -2.97
CA LEU A 90 -4.95 -11.47 -3.76
C LEU A 90 -5.74 -12.77 -3.53
N ARG A 91 -7.06 -12.68 -3.75
CA ARG A 91 -7.92 -13.85 -3.89
C ARG A 91 -7.66 -14.54 -5.23
N GLY A 92 -7.56 -15.87 -5.21
CA GLY A 92 -7.39 -16.71 -6.40
C GLY A 92 -5.93 -16.74 -6.88
N TRP A 93 -5.72 -17.35 -8.04
CA TRP A 93 -4.44 -17.29 -8.73
C TRP A 93 -4.57 -16.34 -9.91
N ALA A 94 -4.07 -15.12 -9.73
CA ALA A 94 -3.95 -14.17 -10.83
C ALA A 94 -2.96 -14.68 -11.88
N LYS A 95 -2.96 -14.06 -13.07
CA LYS A 95 -1.95 -14.34 -14.09
C LYS A 95 -0.54 -14.12 -13.54
N GLU A 96 0.46 -14.74 -14.15
CA GLU A 96 1.85 -14.55 -13.74
C GLU A 96 2.31 -13.10 -13.90
N GLU A 97 1.86 -12.45 -14.97
CA GLU A 97 2.11 -11.05 -15.24
C GLU A 97 0.95 -10.49 -16.07
N GLU A 98 0.58 -9.24 -15.80
CA GLU A 98 -0.41 -8.52 -16.61
C GLU A 98 -0.34 -7.01 -16.34
N THR A 99 -0.66 -6.23 -17.38
CA THR A 99 -0.91 -4.79 -17.27
C THR A 99 -2.41 -4.56 -17.14
N ILE A 100 -2.82 -3.91 -16.05
CA ILE A 100 -4.19 -3.45 -15.85
C ILE A 100 -4.25 -1.99 -16.29
N ASP A 101 -4.61 -1.76 -17.54
CA ASP A 101 -4.95 -0.45 -18.11
C ASP A 101 -6.48 -0.30 -18.08
N TYR A 102 -6.98 0.27 -16.97
CA TYR A 102 -8.40 0.42 -16.74
C TYR A 102 -8.68 1.73 -16.01
N ASP A 103 -9.35 2.64 -16.71
CA ASP A 103 -9.68 3.95 -16.19
C ASP A 103 -10.56 3.88 -14.93
N LEU A 104 -10.31 4.82 -14.02
CA LEU A 104 -11.00 4.90 -12.74
C LEU A 104 -11.80 6.18 -12.65
N ILE A 105 -13.02 6.05 -12.12
CA ILE A 105 -13.89 7.19 -11.81
C ILE A 105 -13.57 7.67 -10.40
N ASN A 106 -13.34 8.98 -10.25
CA ASN A 106 -13.14 9.64 -8.96
C ASN A 106 -14.49 9.98 -8.28
N GLU A 107 -14.46 10.73 -7.18
CA GLU A 107 -15.70 11.10 -6.45
C GLU A 107 -16.55 12.14 -7.20
N ASP A 108 -15.93 12.92 -8.09
CA ASP A 108 -16.59 13.95 -8.92
C ASP A 108 -17.08 13.38 -10.27
N GLU A 109 -17.19 12.04 -10.37
CA GLU A 109 -17.58 11.32 -11.59
C GLU A 109 -16.67 11.53 -12.81
N ILE A 110 -15.44 12.01 -12.59
CA ILE A 110 -14.44 12.23 -13.63
C ILE A 110 -13.67 10.94 -13.87
N GLN A 111 -13.63 10.51 -15.13
CA GLN A 111 -12.81 9.39 -15.59
C GLN A 111 -11.34 9.80 -15.62
N GLN A 112 -10.49 8.99 -14.98
CA GLN A 112 -9.06 9.22 -14.88
C GLN A 112 -8.30 7.99 -15.37
N ASN A 113 -7.35 8.21 -16.28
CA ASN A 113 -6.49 7.13 -16.70
C ASN A 113 -5.69 6.55 -15.53
N ALA A 114 -5.65 5.23 -15.48
CA ALA A 114 -4.96 4.46 -14.46
C ALA A 114 -4.35 3.17 -15.03
N ILE A 115 -3.05 3.00 -14.78
CA ILE A 115 -2.27 1.86 -15.27
C ILE A 115 -1.54 1.22 -14.09
N THR A 116 -1.56 -0.11 -14.01
CA THR A 116 -0.82 -0.88 -13.01
C THR A 116 -0.22 -2.12 -13.64
N TYR A 117 1.08 -2.28 -13.48
CA TYR A 117 1.79 -3.51 -13.80
C TYR A 117 1.84 -4.39 -12.56
N TYR A 118 1.72 -5.71 -12.71
CA TYR A 118 1.96 -6.62 -11.60
C TYR A 118 2.61 -7.91 -12.06
N HIS A 119 3.39 -8.50 -11.15
CA HIS A 119 3.95 -9.84 -11.30
C HIS A 119 3.53 -10.69 -10.09
N ARG A 120 3.07 -11.91 -10.36
CA ARG A 120 2.74 -12.89 -9.33
C ARG A 120 4.02 -13.57 -8.86
N LEU A 121 4.32 -13.40 -7.58
CA LEU A 121 5.51 -13.97 -6.96
C LEU A 121 5.26 -15.42 -6.55
N GLN A 122 4.10 -15.70 -5.95
CA GLN A 122 3.81 -17.00 -5.32
C GLN A 122 2.31 -17.31 -5.35
N THR A 123 1.97 -18.58 -5.25
CA THR A 123 0.59 -19.08 -5.14
C THR A 123 0.42 -19.96 -3.92
N SER A 124 -0.77 -19.92 -3.33
CA SER A 124 -1.17 -20.76 -2.22
C SER A 124 -2.58 -21.30 -2.44
N GLU A 125 -2.82 -22.50 -1.94
CA GLU A 125 -4.14 -23.10 -1.78
C GLU A 125 -4.21 -23.70 -0.38
N ILE A 126 -5.27 -23.39 0.35
CA ILE A 126 -5.49 -23.87 1.72
C ILE A 126 -6.85 -24.57 1.82
N ASP A 127 -6.95 -25.48 2.79
CA ASP A 127 -8.18 -26.22 3.13
C ASP A 127 -9.18 -25.32 3.88
N LEU A 128 -9.60 -24.26 3.21
CA LEU A 128 -10.59 -23.30 3.68
C LEU A 128 -11.77 -23.32 2.72
N ALA A 129 -12.85 -23.99 3.14
CA ALA A 129 -14.04 -24.11 2.33
C ALA A 129 -14.72 -22.74 2.13
N PHE A 130 -15.09 -22.44 0.88
CA PHE A 130 -15.78 -21.21 0.54
C PHE A 130 -16.78 -21.42 -0.59
N GLY A 131 -18.07 -21.22 -0.29
CA GLY A 131 -19.15 -21.49 -1.23
C GLY A 131 -19.20 -22.97 -1.59
N LYS A 132 -19.02 -23.30 -2.87
CA LYS A 132 -19.02 -24.68 -3.37
C LYS A 132 -17.65 -25.36 -3.37
N HIS A 133 -16.60 -24.64 -3.01
CA HIS A 133 -15.22 -25.14 -3.07
C HIS A 133 -14.77 -25.57 -1.67
N GLN A 134 -14.12 -26.74 -1.59
CA GLN A 134 -13.56 -27.27 -0.32
C GLN A 134 -12.27 -26.54 0.08
N THR A 135 -11.55 -25.99 -0.90
CA THR A 135 -10.31 -25.24 -0.74
C THR A 135 -10.47 -23.80 -1.21
N SER A 136 -9.54 -22.93 -0.80
CA SER A 136 -9.47 -21.54 -1.25
C SER A 136 -8.06 -21.20 -1.74
N ARG A 137 -8.00 -20.50 -2.88
CA ARG A 137 -6.76 -20.09 -3.55
C ARG A 137 -6.41 -18.63 -3.29
N TYR A 138 -5.13 -18.34 -3.20
CA TYR A 138 -4.55 -17.01 -3.00
C TYR A 138 -3.22 -16.88 -3.75
N CYS A 139 -2.79 -15.65 -4.01
CA CYS A 139 -1.46 -15.40 -4.55
C CYS A 139 -0.84 -14.12 -3.97
N LEU A 140 0.48 -14.11 -3.87
CA LEU A 140 1.27 -12.91 -3.56
C LEU A 140 1.68 -12.26 -4.87
N VAL A 141 1.47 -10.95 -4.99
CA VAL A 141 1.90 -10.17 -6.15
C VAL A 141 2.76 -8.99 -5.72
N GLU A 142 3.72 -8.64 -6.59
CA GLU A 142 4.34 -7.33 -6.62
C GLU A 142 3.55 -6.47 -7.63
N ALA A 143 3.12 -5.28 -7.21
CA ALA A 143 2.36 -4.35 -8.03
C ALA A 143 3.09 -3.01 -8.13
N ILE A 144 3.18 -2.51 -9.36
CA ILE A 144 3.89 -1.28 -9.74
C ILE A 144 2.86 -0.34 -10.38
N PRO A 145 2.21 0.53 -9.58
CA PRO A 145 1.26 1.48 -10.12
C PRO A 145 2.01 2.61 -10.84
N GLU A 146 1.79 2.75 -12.14
CA GLU A 146 2.37 3.86 -12.92
C GLU A 146 1.77 5.20 -12.44
N THR A 147 0.44 5.23 -12.37
CA THR A 147 -0.34 6.35 -11.86
C THR A 147 -0.57 6.26 -10.35
N GLY A 148 -1.20 7.28 -9.75
CA GLY A 148 -1.45 7.38 -8.30
C GLY A 148 -2.89 7.72 -7.96
N ARG A 149 -3.88 7.08 -8.60
CA ARG A 149 -5.31 7.38 -8.39
C ARG A 149 -5.83 6.83 -7.08
N MET A 150 -6.92 7.42 -6.57
CA MET A 150 -7.52 7.00 -5.31
C MET A 150 -7.95 5.53 -5.36
N HIS A 151 -7.47 4.74 -4.40
CA HIS A 151 -7.74 3.31 -4.27
C HIS A 151 -7.34 2.48 -5.50
N GLN A 152 -6.39 2.95 -6.32
CA GLN A 152 -6.10 2.38 -7.65
C GLN A 152 -5.87 0.86 -7.63
N LEU A 153 -4.86 0.38 -6.89
CA LEU A 153 -4.57 -1.06 -6.79
C LEU A 153 -5.79 -1.86 -6.33
N ARG A 154 -6.55 -1.34 -5.37
CA ARG A 154 -7.75 -1.98 -4.83
C ARG A 154 -8.87 -2.08 -5.86
N LYS A 155 -9.05 -1.07 -6.71
CA LYS A 155 -10.03 -1.06 -7.80
C LYS A 155 -9.57 -1.94 -8.97
N HIS A 156 -8.29 -1.88 -9.35
CA HIS A 156 -7.70 -2.67 -10.43
C HIS A 156 -7.76 -4.17 -10.15
N PHE A 157 -7.31 -4.59 -8.97
CA PHE A 157 -7.37 -6.01 -8.59
C PHE A 157 -8.81 -6.52 -8.45
N LYS A 158 -9.76 -5.66 -8.06
CA LYS A 158 -11.19 -5.99 -8.13
C LYS A 158 -11.66 -6.16 -9.58
N HIS A 159 -11.25 -5.27 -10.48
CA HIS A 159 -11.63 -5.29 -11.89
C HIS A 159 -11.25 -6.60 -12.58
N ILE A 160 -10.03 -7.10 -12.33
CA ILE A 160 -9.58 -8.40 -12.84
C ILE A 160 -10.06 -9.61 -12.02
N LEU A 161 -11.05 -9.42 -11.14
CA LEU A 161 -11.66 -10.47 -10.29
C LEU A 161 -10.73 -11.14 -9.27
N HIS A 162 -9.59 -10.52 -8.97
CA HIS A 162 -8.61 -10.96 -7.97
C HIS A 162 -8.47 -9.92 -6.84
N PRO A 163 -9.55 -9.56 -6.12
CA PRO A 163 -9.50 -8.50 -5.13
C PRO A 163 -8.46 -8.78 -4.03
N ILE A 164 -7.85 -7.71 -3.53
CA ILE A 164 -6.93 -7.77 -2.40
C ILE A 164 -7.67 -8.29 -1.15
N LEU A 165 -7.03 -9.24 -0.47
CA LEU A 165 -7.54 -9.83 0.75
C LEU A 165 -7.64 -8.80 1.89
N GLY A 166 -8.75 -8.79 2.64
CA GLY A 166 -9.03 -7.79 3.68
C GLY A 166 -9.52 -6.43 3.14
N CYS A 167 -9.68 -6.29 1.82
CA CYS A 167 -10.14 -5.04 1.21
C CYS A 167 -11.65 -4.82 1.39
N ARG A 168 -12.03 -3.66 1.92
CA ARG A 168 -13.40 -3.12 1.92
C ARG A 168 -13.33 -1.67 1.42
N PRO A 169 -14.15 -1.19 0.45
CA PRO A 169 -15.32 -1.82 -0.17
C PRO A 169 -15.02 -2.65 -1.44
N TYR A 170 -13.78 -2.67 -1.94
CA TYR A 170 -13.46 -3.30 -3.23
C TYR A 170 -13.11 -4.79 -3.16
N GLY A 171 -13.27 -5.43 -2.00
CA GLY A 171 -12.97 -6.86 -1.84
C GLY A 171 -14.19 -7.77 -1.81
N CYS A 172 -13.94 -9.05 -1.52
CA CYS A 172 -15.00 -10.04 -1.34
C CYS A 172 -15.47 -10.05 0.13
N ASN A 173 -16.60 -9.41 0.44
CA ASN A 173 -17.10 -9.30 1.81
C ASN A 173 -17.31 -10.66 2.50
N LYS A 174 -17.80 -11.67 1.77
CA LYS A 174 -17.99 -13.02 2.31
C LYS A 174 -16.65 -13.68 2.68
N GLN A 175 -15.63 -13.53 1.82
CA GLN A 175 -14.30 -14.04 2.12
C GLN A 175 -13.64 -13.27 3.27
N ASN A 176 -13.75 -11.95 3.30
CA ASN A 176 -13.23 -11.14 4.39
C ASN A 176 -13.89 -11.50 5.73
N LYS A 177 -15.19 -11.82 5.72
CA LYS A 177 -15.90 -12.32 6.91
C LYS A 177 -15.36 -13.69 7.34
N LEU A 178 -15.19 -14.62 6.41
CA LEU A 178 -14.61 -15.92 6.68
C LEU A 178 -13.20 -15.81 7.30
N TRP A 179 -12.34 -14.97 6.74
CA TRP A 179 -11.00 -14.76 7.29
C TRP A 179 -10.99 -14.10 8.66
N LEU A 180 -11.92 -13.18 8.93
CA LEU A 180 -12.08 -12.58 10.24
C LEU A 180 -12.54 -13.63 11.26
N GLU A 181 -13.53 -14.46 10.92
CA GLU A 181 -14.07 -15.49 11.83
C GLU A 181 -13.10 -16.65 12.07
N THR A 182 -12.35 -17.07 11.04
CA THR A 182 -11.45 -18.23 11.14
C THR A 182 -10.06 -17.86 11.64
N PHE A 183 -9.54 -16.69 11.24
CA PHE A 183 -8.14 -16.32 11.47
C PHE A 183 -7.98 -14.98 12.18
N ASP A 184 -9.05 -14.31 12.61
CA ASP A 184 -9.00 -12.98 13.22
C ASP A 184 -8.20 -11.97 12.38
N MET A 185 -8.36 -12.04 11.06
CA MET A 185 -7.72 -11.11 10.13
C MET A 185 -8.65 -9.94 9.81
N SER A 186 -8.17 -8.73 10.08
CA SER A 186 -8.96 -7.49 10.00
C SER A 186 -8.29 -6.40 9.14
N LYS A 187 -6.99 -6.52 8.85
CA LYS A 187 -6.24 -5.55 8.04
C LYS A 187 -6.26 -5.87 6.55
N LEU A 188 -6.00 -4.83 5.78
CA LEU A 188 -5.82 -4.92 4.33
C LEU A 188 -4.45 -5.53 4.03
N MET A 189 -4.41 -6.58 3.20
CA MET A 189 -3.17 -7.21 2.73
C MET A 189 -2.57 -6.43 1.54
N LEU A 190 -2.27 -5.15 1.78
CA LEU A 190 -1.60 -4.24 0.85
C LEU A 190 -0.52 -3.46 1.60
N HIS A 191 0.70 -3.51 1.07
CA HIS A 191 1.87 -2.90 1.69
C HIS A 191 2.72 -2.18 0.64
N ALA A 192 2.99 -0.90 0.85
CA ALA A 192 3.91 -0.09 0.05
C ALA A 192 5.35 -0.47 0.43
N HIS A 193 5.88 -1.52 -0.21
CA HIS A 193 7.14 -2.12 0.19
C HIS A 193 8.35 -1.25 -0.15
N GLN A 194 8.42 -0.72 -1.37
CA GLN A 194 9.60 0.01 -1.83
C GLN A 194 9.23 1.32 -2.52
N LEU A 195 10.03 2.33 -2.23
CA LEU A 195 10.00 3.63 -2.89
C LEU A 195 11.41 3.97 -3.40
N VAL A 196 11.53 4.27 -4.69
CA VAL A 196 12.80 4.70 -5.30
C VAL A 196 12.61 6.07 -5.94
N PHE A 197 13.49 7.01 -5.60
CA PHE A 197 13.41 8.40 -6.05
C PHE A 197 14.81 9.03 -6.09
N ASN A 198 14.93 10.21 -6.70
CA ASN A 198 16.17 10.98 -6.63
C ASN A 198 16.10 11.99 -5.49
N HIS A 199 17.13 12.04 -4.66
CA HIS A 199 17.20 13.00 -3.55
C HIS A 199 17.08 14.45 -4.08
N PRO A 200 16.28 15.33 -3.45
CA PRO A 200 15.96 16.64 -4.01
C PRO A 200 17.17 17.58 -4.14
N ILE A 201 18.21 17.37 -3.32
CA ILE A 201 19.44 18.19 -3.33
C ILE A 201 20.60 17.50 -4.07
N THR A 202 21.04 16.33 -3.61
CA THR A 202 22.16 15.59 -4.21
C THR A 202 21.85 14.93 -5.56
N ASN A 203 20.57 14.76 -5.90
CA ASN A 203 20.10 14.01 -7.07
C ASN A 203 20.57 12.54 -7.10
N GLU A 204 21.06 12.01 -5.98
CA GLU A 204 21.41 10.60 -5.84
C GLU A 204 20.14 9.74 -5.78
N ARG A 205 20.22 8.54 -6.36
CA ARG A 205 19.11 7.60 -6.38
C ARG A 205 18.99 6.89 -5.04
N ILE A 206 17.91 7.17 -4.31
CA ILE A 206 17.62 6.60 -3.00
C ILE A 206 16.58 5.49 -3.15
N THR A 207 16.81 4.37 -2.45
CA THR A 207 15.85 3.27 -2.31
C THR A 207 15.50 3.11 -0.84
N VAL A 208 14.21 3.22 -0.52
CA VAL A 208 13.68 3.00 0.83
C VAL A 208 12.77 1.77 0.81
N ASN A 209 13.04 0.82 1.70
CA ASN A 209 12.25 -0.40 1.86
C ASN A 209 11.56 -0.40 3.22
N ALA A 210 10.29 -0.79 3.25
CA ALA A 210 9.53 -1.07 4.46
C ALA A 210 9.36 -2.58 4.64
N THR A 211 9.53 -3.06 5.86
CA THR A 211 9.21 -4.43 6.24
C THR A 211 7.70 -4.58 6.39
N VAL A 212 7.19 -5.74 5.97
CA VAL A 212 5.76 -6.03 6.11
C VAL A 212 5.37 -6.12 7.59
N ASN A 213 4.16 -5.65 7.92
CA ASN A 213 3.67 -5.67 9.30
C ASN A 213 3.37 -7.10 9.79
N GLU A 214 3.26 -7.26 11.10
CA GLU A 214 3.02 -8.56 11.75
C GLU A 214 1.77 -9.30 11.25
N GLU A 215 0.69 -8.59 10.91
CA GLU A 215 -0.51 -9.25 10.40
C GLU A 215 -0.31 -9.76 8.98
N PHE A 216 0.42 -9.02 8.15
CA PHE A 216 0.81 -9.47 6.81
C PHE A 216 1.74 -10.70 6.90
N LYS A 217 2.72 -10.69 7.82
CA LYS A 217 3.59 -11.85 8.09
C LYS A 217 2.78 -13.07 8.54
N ARG A 218 1.85 -12.88 9.48
CA ARG A 218 0.97 -13.95 10.00
C ARG A 218 0.10 -14.55 8.91
N VAL A 219 -0.54 -13.72 8.07
CA VAL A 219 -1.35 -14.18 6.93
C VAL A 219 -0.49 -14.89 5.90
N GLY A 220 0.71 -14.37 5.61
CA GLY A 220 1.71 -15.05 4.79
C GLY A 220 2.04 -16.44 5.31
N GLY A 221 2.28 -16.58 6.62
CA GLY A 221 2.54 -17.87 7.27
C GLY A 221 1.37 -18.86 7.15
N ILE A 222 0.13 -18.40 7.35
CA ILE A 222 -1.09 -19.23 7.16
C ILE A 222 -1.17 -19.74 5.71
N LEU A 223 -0.85 -18.88 4.76
CA LEU A 223 -0.84 -19.20 3.34
C LEU A 223 0.43 -19.92 2.89
N LYS A 224 1.41 -20.14 3.77
CA LYS A 224 2.73 -20.71 3.43
C LYS A 224 3.45 -19.93 2.32
N LEU A 225 3.29 -18.61 2.31
CA LEU A 225 4.01 -17.70 1.42
C LEU A 225 5.36 -17.34 2.05
N ASP A 226 6.43 -17.41 1.28
CA ASP A 226 7.76 -16.97 1.70
C ASP A 226 7.83 -15.44 1.66
N LEU A 227 8.00 -14.82 2.83
CA LEU A 227 8.14 -13.38 3.01
C LEU A 227 9.52 -13.00 3.58
N SER A 228 10.50 -13.91 3.54
CA SER A 228 11.84 -13.68 4.09
C SER A 228 12.53 -12.46 3.51
N SER A 229 12.38 -12.23 2.20
CA SER A 229 12.89 -11.05 1.48
C SER A 229 12.22 -9.72 1.85
N TYR A 230 11.13 -9.75 2.63
CA TYR A 230 10.30 -8.59 2.98
C TYR A 230 10.16 -8.40 4.50
N SER A 231 10.91 -9.18 5.29
CA SER A 231 10.79 -9.28 6.75
C SER A 231 11.75 -8.42 7.53
#